data_AF-A0A920FG69-F1
#
_entry.id   AF-A0A920FG69-F1
#
_cell.length_a   1.000
_cell.length_b   1.000
_cell.length_c   1.000
_cell.angle_alpha   90.00
_cell.angle_beta   90.00
_cell.angle_gamma   90.00
#
_symmetry.space_group_name_H-M   'P 1'
#
loop_
_entity.id
_entity.type
_entity.pdbx_description
1 polymer ?
#
loop_
_entity_poly.entity_id
_entity_poly.type
_entity_poly.pdbx_seq_one_letter_code
_entity_poly.pdbx_strand_id
1 'polypeptide(L)'
;MDIHACRSANKTAQDAALNKYMGHWDSQGKKPYHRYALDGGDAHVSENASGVESTDFFKQDIDEMISLMKENHMLMYNERPPLDGHRLNILDPYHNQLGLGVAYDGSSFCYYEEFINDYLTKSSTKLQNGEVSMLFTIPDQFNLVGISISYDKPFKPMTRKELNTKTSYLDEGETNIFIWDDEVMCKDNNCEYSFRIKSNQITYVKVLISKIKPDEFVKDSKGSFPVSGWVFYKGMQMD
;
A
#
# COMPACT_ATOMS: atom_id res chain seq x y z
N MET A 1 -4.12 15.02 4.15
CA MET A 1 -4.64 13.87 4.91
C MET A 1 -5.69 13.20 4.06
N ASP A 2 -5.53 11.91 3.81
CA ASP A 2 -6.52 11.09 3.11
C ASP A 2 -7.43 10.37 4.11
N ILE A 3 -8.74 10.52 3.97
CA ILE A 3 -9.73 9.98 4.92
C ILE A 3 -9.78 8.46 4.81
N HIS A 4 -9.63 7.90 3.61
CA HIS A 4 -9.69 6.47 3.38
C HIS A 4 -8.49 5.75 3.99
N ALA A 5 -7.29 6.27 3.77
CA ALA A 5 -6.04 5.84 4.37
C ALA A 5 -6.11 5.93 5.90
N CYS A 6 -6.66 7.01 6.48
CA CYS A 6 -6.88 7.07 7.94
C CYS A 6 -7.80 5.95 8.44
N ARG A 7 -8.86 5.60 7.70
CA ARG A 7 -9.75 4.50 8.08
C ARG A 7 -9.05 3.16 7.99
N SER A 8 -8.29 2.94 6.92
CA SER A 8 -7.49 1.71 6.75
C SER A 8 -6.46 1.57 7.88
N ALA A 9 -5.67 2.61 8.13
CA ALA A 9 -4.69 2.65 9.21
C ALA A 9 -5.33 2.41 10.59
N ASN A 10 -6.47 3.04 10.89
CA ASN A 10 -7.15 2.85 12.18
C ASN A 10 -7.68 1.42 12.36
N LYS A 11 -8.22 0.79 11.31
CA LYS A 11 -8.63 -0.62 11.37
C LYS A 11 -7.43 -1.52 11.66
N THR A 12 -6.30 -1.28 10.99
CA THR A 12 -5.05 -2.03 11.21
C THR A 12 -4.53 -1.83 12.63
N ALA A 13 -4.47 -0.59 13.12
CA ALA A 13 -4.04 -0.29 14.48
C ALA A 13 -4.92 -0.99 15.53
N GLN A 14 -6.25 -1.01 15.33
CA GLN A 14 -7.19 -1.71 16.21
C GLN A 14 -6.97 -3.23 16.20
N ASP A 15 -6.81 -3.84 15.02
CA ASP A 15 -6.52 -5.28 14.90
C ASP A 15 -5.19 -5.62 15.60
N ALA A 16 -4.15 -4.80 15.40
CA ALA A 16 -2.84 -4.94 16.04
C ALA A 16 -2.90 -4.85 17.56
N ALA A 17 -3.57 -3.83 18.10
CA ALA A 17 -3.71 -3.63 19.54
C ALA A 17 -4.50 -4.78 20.20
N LEU A 18 -5.67 -5.13 19.66
CA LEU A 18 -6.54 -6.18 20.20
C LEU A 18 -5.88 -7.57 20.18
N ASN A 19 -5.09 -7.86 19.14
CA ASN A 19 -4.39 -9.14 18.99
C ASN A 19 -2.94 -9.11 19.49
N LYS A 20 -2.51 -7.96 20.04
CA LYS A 20 -1.20 -7.71 20.65
C LYS A 20 -0.01 -8.02 19.73
N TYR A 21 -0.11 -7.69 18.45
CA TYR A 21 1.00 -7.84 17.51
C TYR A 21 1.44 -6.48 16.97
N MET A 22 2.64 -6.45 16.40
CA MET A 22 3.15 -5.30 15.66
C MET A 22 3.75 -5.80 14.35
N GLY A 23 3.25 -5.29 13.23
CA GLY A 23 3.72 -5.67 11.90
C GLY A 23 2.77 -5.23 10.80
N HIS A 24 3.16 -5.50 9.56
CA HIS A 24 2.46 -5.02 8.37
C HIS A 24 1.29 -5.89 7.92
N TRP A 25 1.19 -7.12 8.42
CA TRP A 25 0.10 -8.04 8.08
C TRP A 25 -1.04 -7.91 9.10
N ASP A 26 -2.28 -8.00 8.64
CA ASP A 26 -3.42 -8.15 9.55
C ASP A 26 -3.57 -9.60 10.03
N SER A 27 -4.43 -9.83 11.03
CA SER A 27 -4.76 -11.16 11.54
C SER A 27 -5.31 -12.13 10.47
N GLN A 28 -5.75 -11.61 9.31
CA GLN A 28 -6.23 -12.39 8.16
C GLN A 28 -5.14 -12.64 7.10
N GLY A 29 -3.93 -12.13 7.30
CA GLY A 29 -2.80 -12.28 6.38
C GLY A 29 -2.81 -11.31 5.20
N LYS A 30 -3.53 -10.19 5.29
CA LYS A 30 -3.49 -9.11 4.28
C LYS A 30 -2.31 -8.17 4.56
N LYS A 31 -1.64 -7.72 3.50
CA LYS A 31 -0.61 -6.65 3.52
C LYS A 31 -1.27 -5.26 3.42
N PRO A 32 -0.53 -4.14 3.56
CA PRO A 32 -1.11 -2.80 3.50
C PRO A 32 -1.93 -2.52 2.24
N TYR A 33 -1.34 -2.73 1.05
CA TYR A 33 -2.05 -2.52 -0.22
C TYR A 33 -3.31 -3.40 -0.38
N HIS A 34 -3.32 -4.60 0.21
CA HIS A 34 -4.52 -5.43 0.21
C HIS A 34 -5.64 -4.79 1.03
N ARG A 35 -5.35 -4.29 2.23
CA ARG A 35 -6.36 -3.67 3.11
C ARG A 35 -6.88 -2.37 2.50
N TYR A 36 -5.97 -1.52 2.05
CA TYR A 36 -6.31 -0.23 1.45
C TYR A 36 -7.20 -0.41 0.22
N ALA A 37 -6.82 -1.31 -0.70
CA ALA A 37 -7.55 -1.52 -1.94
C ALA A 37 -8.91 -2.21 -1.73
N LEU A 38 -8.96 -3.24 -0.90
CA LEU A 38 -10.21 -3.99 -0.66
C LEU A 38 -11.25 -3.19 0.13
N ASP A 39 -10.84 -2.14 0.86
CA ASP A 39 -11.75 -1.19 1.48
C ASP A 39 -12.21 -0.07 0.52
N GLY A 40 -11.76 -0.06 -0.74
CA GLY A 40 -12.18 0.87 -1.78
C GLY A 40 -11.12 1.90 -2.23
N GLY A 41 -9.86 1.74 -1.78
CA GLY A 41 -8.75 2.56 -2.25
C GLY A 41 -8.26 2.13 -3.63
N ASP A 42 -7.76 3.06 -4.42
CA ASP A 42 -7.31 2.78 -5.79
C ASP A 42 -5.91 3.33 -6.10
N ALA A 43 -5.41 4.27 -5.29
CA ALA A 43 -4.04 4.74 -5.30
C ALA A 43 -3.04 3.71 -4.72
N HIS A 44 -1.75 3.96 -4.96
CA HIS A 44 -0.69 3.19 -4.32
C HIS A 44 -0.52 3.61 -2.84
N VAL A 45 -0.17 2.66 -1.98
CA VAL A 45 0.05 2.86 -0.55
C VAL A 45 1.33 2.19 -0.06
N SER A 46 2.08 2.91 0.77
CA SER A 46 3.20 2.40 1.57
C SER A 46 2.92 2.61 3.06
N GLU A 47 3.29 1.65 3.91
CA GLU A 47 2.97 1.68 5.34
C GLU A 47 4.24 1.71 6.20
N ASN A 48 4.23 2.57 7.21
CA ASN A 48 5.06 2.41 8.39
C ASN A 48 4.21 1.93 9.57
N ALA A 49 4.75 1.01 10.37
CA ALA A 49 4.08 0.45 11.53
C ALA A 49 4.98 0.57 12.76
N SER A 50 4.42 1.05 13.86
CA SER A 50 5.10 1.20 15.14
C SER A 50 4.16 0.92 16.30
N GLY A 51 4.71 0.74 17.49
CA GLY A 51 3.92 0.39 18.66
C GLY A 51 4.75 0.23 19.91
N VAL A 52 4.07 0.31 21.04
CA VAL A 52 4.66 0.23 22.37
C VAL A 52 3.83 -0.72 23.22
N GLU A 53 4.50 -1.67 23.86
CA GLU A 53 3.93 -2.45 24.96
C GLU A 53 4.47 -1.92 26.29
N SER A 54 3.59 -1.76 27.27
CA SER A 54 3.93 -1.34 28.64
C SER A 54 3.57 -2.45 29.64
N THR A 55 4.18 -2.41 30.83
CA THR A 55 3.75 -3.23 31.97
C THR A 55 2.52 -2.66 32.68
N ASP A 56 2.29 -1.36 32.53
CA ASP A 56 1.10 -0.65 33.04
C ASP A 56 0.17 -0.24 31.91
N PHE A 57 -1.06 0.14 32.25
CA PHE A 57 -2.02 0.59 31.27
C PHE A 57 -1.68 2.00 30.81
N PHE A 58 -1.83 2.26 29.51
CA PHE A 58 -1.69 3.62 29.00
C PHE A 58 -2.83 4.50 29.49
N LYS A 59 -2.51 5.77 29.73
CA LYS A 59 -3.53 6.79 29.99
C LYS A 59 -4.30 7.03 28.68
N GLN A 60 -5.60 6.75 28.69
CA GLN A 60 -6.44 6.91 27.49
C GLN A 60 -6.95 8.34 27.38
N ASP A 61 -6.05 9.28 27.11
CA ASP A 61 -6.40 10.65 26.74
C ASP A 61 -5.64 11.14 25.51
N ILE A 62 -6.06 12.29 25.02
CA ILE A 62 -5.57 12.85 23.76
C ILE A 62 -4.11 13.33 23.84
N ASP A 63 -3.66 13.79 25.01
CA ASP A 63 -2.30 14.32 25.17
C ASP A 63 -1.29 13.16 25.17
N GLU A 64 -1.61 12.07 25.87
CA GLU A 64 -0.84 10.82 25.85
C GLU A 64 -0.78 10.24 24.44
N MET A 65 -1.91 10.21 23.72
CA MET A 65 -1.98 9.74 22.34
C MET A 65 -1.10 10.54 21.41
N ILE A 66 -1.16 11.86 21.49
CA ILE A 66 -0.31 12.73 20.68
C ILE A 66 1.17 12.55 21.05
N SER A 67 1.52 12.34 22.33
CA SER A 67 2.90 12.09 22.74
C SER A 67 3.42 10.79 22.14
N LEU A 68 2.67 9.69 22.31
CA LEU A 68 3.06 8.38 21.79
C LEU A 68 3.16 8.39 20.26
N MET A 69 2.22 9.02 19.55
CA MET A 69 2.30 9.17 18.09
C MET A 69 3.57 9.91 17.68
N LYS A 70 3.91 11.03 18.34
CA LYS A 70 5.13 11.80 18.05
C LYS A 70 6.39 10.99 18.33
N GLU A 71 6.44 10.31 19.47
CA GLU A 71 7.58 9.46 19.84
C GLU A 71 7.80 8.35 18.82
N ASN A 72 6.74 7.62 18.46
CA ASN A 72 6.81 6.53 17.48
C ASN A 72 7.20 7.03 16.08
N HIS A 73 6.62 8.16 15.63
CA HIS A 73 7.04 8.80 14.39
C HIS A 73 8.52 9.18 14.41
N MET A 74 8.99 9.81 15.51
CA MET A 74 10.39 10.22 15.62
C MET A 74 11.35 9.04 15.72
N LEU A 75 10.94 7.90 16.29
CA LEU A 75 11.72 6.66 16.27
C LEU A 75 11.95 6.20 14.83
N MET A 76 10.89 6.11 14.04
CA MET A 76 10.93 5.72 12.62
C MET A 76 11.71 6.73 11.76
N TYR A 77 11.51 8.03 11.97
CA TYR A 77 12.20 9.09 11.24
C TYR A 77 13.71 9.11 11.51
N ASN A 78 14.13 8.80 12.75
CA ASN A 78 15.54 8.86 13.17
C ASN A 78 16.34 7.58 12.87
N GLU A 79 15.73 6.58 12.24
CA GLU A 79 16.44 5.39 11.79
C GLU A 79 17.63 5.75 10.87
N ARG A 80 18.64 4.87 10.84
CA ARG A 80 19.88 5.08 10.08
C ARG A 80 20.20 3.89 9.19
N PRO A 81 20.86 4.13 8.03
CA PRO A 81 21.28 3.05 7.15
C PRO A 81 22.08 1.97 7.88
N PRO A 82 21.92 0.68 7.51
CA PRO A 82 21.09 0.19 6.40
C PRO A 82 19.66 -0.18 6.78
N LEU A 83 19.24 0.07 8.03
CA LEU A 83 17.92 -0.31 8.57
C LEU A 83 17.05 0.93 8.78
N ASP A 84 16.90 1.73 7.72
CA ASP A 84 16.16 3.00 7.71
C ASP A 84 14.97 2.99 6.75
N GLY A 85 14.36 1.82 6.55
CA GLY A 85 13.22 1.65 5.67
C GLY A 85 12.06 2.60 6.01
N HIS A 86 11.77 2.81 7.29
CA HIS A 86 10.69 3.72 7.69
C HIS A 86 11.03 5.17 7.39
N ARG A 87 12.28 5.59 7.66
CA ARG A 87 12.78 6.92 7.34
C ARG A 87 12.74 7.18 5.83
N LEU A 88 13.15 6.22 5.01
CA LEU A 88 13.12 6.32 3.56
C LEU A 88 11.69 6.50 3.05
N ASN A 89 10.74 5.75 3.61
CA ASN A 89 9.31 5.89 3.32
C ASN A 89 8.79 7.30 3.73
N ILE A 90 9.10 7.77 4.95
CA ILE A 90 8.70 9.13 5.41
C ILE A 90 9.24 10.24 4.50
N LEU A 91 10.46 10.06 3.98
CA LEU A 91 11.15 11.04 3.16
C LEU A 91 10.90 10.89 1.66
N ASP A 92 10.09 9.90 1.23
CA ASP A 92 9.82 9.71 -0.19
C ASP A 92 9.07 10.94 -0.75
N PRO A 93 9.68 11.67 -1.71
CA PRO A 93 9.10 12.90 -2.23
C PRO A 93 7.87 12.69 -3.12
N TYR A 94 7.53 11.43 -3.45
CA TYR A 94 6.38 11.09 -4.26
C TYR A 94 5.11 10.86 -3.43
N HIS A 95 5.20 10.78 -2.11
CA HIS A 95 3.99 10.76 -1.29
C HIS A 95 3.27 12.11 -1.37
N ASN A 96 1.99 12.07 -1.74
CA ASN A 96 1.15 13.28 -1.85
C ASN A 96 -0.05 13.28 -0.90
N GLN A 97 -0.37 12.14 -0.29
CA GLN A 97 -1.31 12.08 0.82
C GLN A 97 -0.80 11.17 1.95
N LEU A 98 -1.45 11.28 3.11
CA LEU A 98 -1.10 10.58 4.34
C LEU A 98 -2.37 10.18 5.09
N GLY A 99 -2.42 8.96 5.57
CA GLY A 99 -3.37 8.45 6.54
C GLY A 99 -2.67 8.08 7.83
N LEU A 100 -3.28 8.37 8.97
CA LEU A 100 -2.75 8.01 10.29
C LEU A 100 -3.77 7.14 11.03
N GLY A 101 -3.27 6.11 11.68
CA GLY A 101 -4.05 5.17 12.47
C GLY A 101 -3.47 4.98 13.86
N VAL A 102 -4.33 4.97 14.87
CA VAL A 102 -3.89 4.78 16.26
C VAL A 102 -4.92 3.97 17.04
N ALA A 103 -4.45 3.07 17.90
CA ALA A 103 -5.32 2.31 18.79
C ALA A 103 -4.62 1.95 20.10
N TYR A 104 -5.45 1.74 21.12
CA TYR A 104 -5.06 1.24 22.43
C TYR A 104 -5.81 -0.05 22.75
N ASP A 105 -5.13 -0.98 23.40
CA ASP A 105 -5.75 -2.06 24.16
C ASP A 105 -4.99 -2.30 25.47
N GLY A 106 -5.48 -1.70 26.55
CA GLY A 106 -4.86 -1.77 27.89
C GLY A 106 -3.43 -1.24 27.90
N SER A 107 -2.46 -2.15 27.84
CA SER A 107 -1.01 -1.85 27.85
C SER A 107 -0.35 -1.93 26.47
N SER A 108 -1.14 -2.01 25.40
CA SER A 108 -0.67 -1.98 24.01
C SER A 108 -1.11 -0.69 23.32
N PHE A 109 -0.16 -0.04 22.65
CA PHE A 109 -0.36 1.10 21.76
C PHE A 109 0.16 0.73 20.37
N CYS A 110 -0.64 0.98 19.34
CA CYS A 110 -0.27 0.73 17.94
C CYS A 110 -0.47 1.99 17.12
N TYR A 111 0.49 2.30 16.26
CA TYR A 111 0.54 3.49 15.41
C TYR A 111 0.96 3.13 13.99
N TYR A 112 0.17 3.57 13.02
CA TYR A 112 0.34 3.25 11.61
C TYR A 112 0.30 4.52 10.75
N GLU A 113 1.22 4.62 9.81
CA GLU A 113 1.29 5.71 8.82
C GLU A 113 1.15 5.11 7.42
N GLU A 114 0.08 5.47 6.72
CA GLU A 114 -0.20 5.05 5.35
C GLU A 114 0.11 6.22 4.40
N PHE A 115 1.18 6.11 3.64
CA PHE A 115 1.62 7.11 2.67
C PHE A 115 1.07 6.78 1.30
N ILE A 116 0.44 7.75 0.64
CA ILE A 116 -0.32 7.52 -0.59
C ILE A 116 0.33 8.27 -1.76
N ASN A 117 0.40 7.59 -2.90
CA ASN A 117 0.75 8.18 -4.19
C ASN A 117 -0.50 8.22 -5.08
N ASP A 118 -1.37 9.21 -4.87
CA ASP A 118 -2.62 9.37 -5.63
C ASP A 118 -2.45 10.43 -6.72
N TYR A 119 -1.95 10.02 -7.88
CA TYR A 119 -1.63 10.93 -8.98
C TYR A 119 -2.54 10.80 -10.19
N LEU A 120 -3.20 9.66 -10.39
CA LEU A 120 -4.02 9.46 -11.58
C LEU A 120 -5.17 10.46 -11.57
N THR A 121 -5.30 11.24 -12.64
CA THR A 121 -6.37 12.27 -12.69
C THR A 121 -7.75 11.65 -12.81
N LYS A 122 -7.81 10.45 -13.39
CA LYS A 122 -8.98 9.57 -13.49
C LYS A 122 -8.51 8.13 -13.48
N SER A 123 -9.30 7.26 -12.89
CA SER A 123 -9.10 5.82 -12.83
C SER A 123 -10.46 5.14 -12.84
N SER A 124 -10.56 4.00 -13.51
CA SER A 124 -11.68 3.07 -13.35
C SER A 124 -11.21 1.67 -13.69
N THR A 125 -11.67 0.70 -12.90
CA THR A 125 -11.38 -0.71 -13.13
C THR A 125 -12.67 -1.51 -13.12
N LYS A 126 -12.73 -2.55 -13.94
CA LYS A 126 -13.86 -3.47 -14.00
C LYS A 126 -13.37 -4.90 -14.07
N LEU A 127 -13.95 -5.78 -13.28
CA LEU A 127 -13.71 -7.23 -13.34
C LEU A 127 -14.97 -7.93 -13.85
N GLN A 128 -14.92 -8.49 -15.05
CA GLN A 128 -16.04 -9.25 -15.63
C GLN A 128 -15.56 -10.61 -16.14
N ASN A 129 -16.17 -11.70 -15.67
CA ASN A 129 -15.85 -13.07 -16.09
C ASN A 129 -14.34 -13.45 -15.99
N GLY A 130 -13.63 -12.83 -15.05
CA GLY A 130 -12.18 -13.02 -14.84
C GLY A 130 -11.28 -12.18 -15.73
N GLU A 131 -11.84 -11.28 -16.54
CA GLU A 131 -11.13 -10.27 -17.32
C GLU A 131 -11.22 -8.93 -16.58
N VAL A 132 -10.05 -8.31 -16.39
CA VAL A 132 -9.91 -6.98 -15.81
C VAL A 132 -9.71 -6.00 -16.96
N SER A 133 -10.52 -4.94 -16.99
CA SER A 133 -10.32 -3.78 -17.86
C SER A 133 -10.04 -2.55 -17.01
N MET A 134 -9.03 -1.78 -17.41
CA MET A 134 -8.57 -0.61 -16.67
C MET A 134 -8.48 0.58 -17.61
N LEU A 135 -9.03 1.70 -17.17
CA LEU A 135 -8.90 3.01 -17.81
C LEU A 135 -8.29 3.96 -16.81
N PHE A 136 -7.26 4.70 -17.21
CA PHE A 136 -6.61 5.66 -16.34
C PHE A 136 -5.98 6.81 -17.12
N THR A 137 -5.87 7.97 -16.49
CA THR A 137 -5.32 9.18 -17.11
C THR A 137 -4.09 9.68 -16.36
N ILE A 138 -2.95 9.71 -17.05
CA ILE A 138 -1.67 10.19 -16.52
C ILE A 138 -1.67 11.72 -16.48
N PRO A 139 -1.22 12.38 -15.39
CA PRO A 139 -1.06 13.84 -15.38
C PRO A 139 0.02 14.30 -16.37
N ASP A 140 -0.17 15.47 -16.97
CA ASP A 140 0.70 16.01 -18.02
C ASP A 140 2.19 16.14 -17.64
N GLN A 141 2.49 16.27 -16.34
CA GLN A 141 3.87 16.37 -15.83
C GLN A 141 4.59 15.01 -15.69
N PHE A 142 3.94 13.91 -16.04
CA PHE A 142 4.49 12.56 -15.94
C PHE A 142 4.32 11.77 -17.23
N ASN A 143 5.09 10.71 -17.36
CA ASN A 143 5.03 9.74 -18.45
C ASN A 143 4.70 8.37 -17.87
N LEU A 144 3.89 7.59 -18.58
CA LEU A 144 3.73 6.17 -18.28
C LEU A 144 5.07 5.46 -18.45
N VAL A 145 5.44 4.62 -17.48
CA VAL A 145 6.58 3.70 -17.59
C VAL A 145 6.11 2.29 -17.86
N GLY A 146 5.00 1.91 -17.23
CA GLY A 146 4.37 0.62 -17.46
C GLY A 146 3.41 0.23 -16.36
N ILE A 147 2.97 -1.02 -16.41
CA ILE A 147 2.05 -1.63 -15.46
C ILE A 147 2.74 -2.86 -14.87
N SER A 148 2.92 -2.87 -13.55
CA SER A 148 3.36 -4.06 -12.81
C SER A 148 2.13 -4.84 -12.34
N ILE A 149 2.02 -6.10 -12.76
CA ILE A 149 0.98 -7.03 -12.34
C ILE A 149 1.65 -8.13 -11.51
N SER A 150 1.36 -8.18 -10.22
CA SER A 150 1.91 -9.20 -9.32
C SER A 150 0.84 -10.13 -8.78
N TYR A 151 1.25 -11.35 -8.43
CA TYR A 151 0.35 -12.40 -7.94
C TYR A 151 0.75 -12.87 -6.55
N ASP A 152 -0.16 -12.71 -5.59
CA ASP A 152 -0.05 -13.22 -4.24
C ASP A 152 -0.83 -14.53 -4.06
N LYS A 153 -0.38 -15.33 -3.09
CA LYS A 153 -1.15 -16.47 -2.59
C LYS A 153 -2.43 -15.98 -1.92
N PRO A 154 -3.53 -16.76 -1.94
CA PRO A 154 -4.73 -16.45 -1.18
C PRO A 154 -4.43 -16.19 0.31
N PHE A 155 -5.21 -15.29 0.90
CA PHE A 155 -5.08 -14.92 2.30
C PHE A 155 -5.17 -16.14 3.22
N LYS A 156 -4.33 -16.17 4.25
CA LYS A 156 -4.36 -17.16 5.32
C LYS A 156 -4.28 -16.44 6.64
N PRO A 157 -5.19 -16.73 7.59
CA PRO A 157 -5.09 -16.19 8.94
C PRO A 157 -3.71 -16.44 9.54
N MET A 158 -3.22 -15.46 10.28
CA MET A 158 -1.89 -15.47 10.87
C MET A 158 -1.98 -15.43 12.38
N THR A 159 -1.11 -16.18 13.05
CA THR A 159 -0.97 -16.12 14.50
C THR A 159 -0.16 -14.89 14.91
N ARG A 160 -0.35 -14.38 16.14
CA ARG A 160 0.46 -13.31 16.73
C ARG A 160 1.96 -13.55 16.55
N LYS A 161 2.43 -14.79 16.73
CA LYS A 161 3.83 -15.16 16.58
C LYS A 161 4.32 -14.98 15.14
N GLU A 162 3.52 -15.34 14.14
CA GLU A 162 3.87 -15.17 12.73
C GLU A 162 3.82 -13.71 12.28
N LEU A 163 2.91 -12.91 12.85
CA LEU A 163 2.83 -11.48 12.59
C LEU A 163 4.08 -10.76 13.10
N ASN A 164 4.49 -11.03 14.35
CA ASN A 164 5.65 -10.40 14.97
C ASN A 164 7.00 -10.81 14.36
N THR A 165 7.08 -11.87 13.56
CA THR A 165 8.33 -12.25 12.86
C THR A 165 8.45 -11.60 11.48
N LYS A 166 7.41 -10.94 10.98
CA LYS A 166 7.40 -10.29 9.67
C LYS A 166 7.60 -8.79 9.80
N THR A 167 8.85 -8.36 9.69
CA THR A 167 9.25 -6.96 9.90
C THR A 167 9.26 -6.12 8.63
N SER A 168 9.16 -6.72 7.45
CA SER A 168 9.16 -6.01 6.17
C SER A 168 8.30 -6.77 5.15
N TYR A 169 7.82 -6.04 4.15
CA TYR A 169 7.04 -6.60 3.05
C TYR A 169 7.54 -6.07 1.71
N LEU A 170 7.26 -6.84 0.66
CA LEU A 170 7.34 -6.37 -0.71
C LEU A 170 5.91 -6.12 -1.20
N ASP A 171 5.76 -5.02 -1.95
CA ASP A 171 4.57 -4.75 -2.76
C ASP A 171 4.35 -5.81 -3.83
N GLU A 172 5.42 -6.48 -4.25
CA GLU A 172 5.34 -7.54 -5.24
C GLU A 172 4.93 -8.86 -4.58
N GLY A 173 4.00 -9.55 -5.22
CA GLY A 173 3.70 -10.96 -4.95
C GLY A 173 4.84 -11.90 -5.40
N GLU A 174 4.63 -13.21 -5.27
CA GLU A 174 5.66 -14.22 -5.55
C GLU A 174 6.11 -14.25 -7.02
N THR A 175 5.24 -13.77 -7.91
CA THR A 175 5.52 -13.63 -9.34
C THR A 175 5.00 -12.28 -9.79
N ASN A 176 5.76 -11.61 -10.65
CA ASN A 176 5.40 -10.34 -11.27
C ASN A 176 5.56 -10.42 -12.80
N ILE A 177 4.73 -9.65 -13.49
CA ILE A 177 4.83 -9.36 -14.92
C ILE A 177 4.88 -7.85 -15.05
N PHE A 178 5.75 -7.35 -15.90
CA PHE A 178 5.82 -5.93 -16.23
C PHE A 178 5.38 -5.74 -17.67
N ILE A 179 4.39 -4.88 -17.86
CA ILE A 179 3.88 -4.46 -19.16
C ILE A 179 4.45 -3.07 -19.42
N TRP A 180 5.25 -2.95 -20.45
CA TRP A 180 5.90 -1.68 -20.77
C TRP A 180 4.90 -0.71 -21.40
N ASP A 181 5.23 0.58 -21.37
CA ASP A 181 4.41 1.66 -21.91
C ASP A 181 4.04 1.45 -23.39
N ASP A 182 4.94 0.89 -24.20
CA ASP A 182 4.72 0.54 -25.61
C ASP A 182 3.70 -0.59 -25.84
N GLU A 183 3.36 -1.35 -24.79
CA GLU A 183 2.34 -2.41 -24.79
C GLU A 183 0.98 -1.92 -24.26
N VAL A 184 0.90 -0.68 -23.77
CA VAL A 184 -0.34 -0.08 -23.23
C VAL A 184 -0.93 0.88 -24.26
N MET A 185 -2.25 0.77 -24.49
CA MET A 185 -2.92 1.66 -25.43
C MET A 185 -3.14 3.02 -24.78
N CYS A 186 -2.31 4.01 -25.12
CA CYS A 186 -2.45 5.39 -24.63
C CYS A 186 -2.72 6.38 -25.76
N LYS A 187 -3.68 7.29 -25.55
CA LYS A 187 -3.95 8.44 -26.40
C LYS A 187 -4.21 9.68 -25.54
N ASP A 188 -3.45 10.74 -25.78
CA ASP A 188 -3.58 12.02 -25.04
C ASP A 188 -3.60 11.80 -23.52
N ASN A 189 -2.63 11.04 -23.00
CA ASN A 189 -2.50 10.60 -21.60
C ASN A 189 -3.60 9.68 -21.04
N ASN A 190 -4.64 9.37 -21.83
CA ASN A 190 -5.66 8.38 -21.45
C ASN A 190 -5.20 7.01 -21.91
N CYS A 191 -5.05 6.10 -20.96
CA CYS A 191 -4.51 4.77 -21.16
C CYS A 191 -5.55 3.70 -20.85
N GLU A 192 -5.52 2.63 -21.62
CA GLU A 192 -6.34 1.45 -21.45
C GLU A 192 -5.46 0.20 -21.47
N TYR A 193 -5.74 -0.72 -20.54
CA TYR A 193 -5.15 -2.05 -20.54
C TYR A 193 -6.13 -3.08 -20.00
N SER A 194 -6.13 -4.28 -20.59
CA SER A 194 -6.95 -5.39 -20.13
C SER A 194 -6.12 -6.67 -20.03
N PHE A 195 -6.42 -7.49 -19.03
CA PHE A 195 -5.76 -8.78 -18.83
C PHE A 195 -6.67 -9.75 -18.07
N ARG A 196 -6.32 -11.04 -18.10
CA ARG A 196 -7.08 -12.09 -17.39
C ARG A 196 -6.43 -12.44 -16.05
N ILE A 197 -7.21 -12.45 -14.98
CA ILE A 197 -6.72 -12.87 -13.65
C ILE A 197 -6.61 -14.40 -13.54
N LYS A 198 -5.74 -14.86 -12.65
CA LYS A 198 -5.61 -16.28 -12.31
C LYS A 198 -6.64 -16.65 -11.25
N SER A 199 -7.20 -17.85 -11.34
CA SER A 199 -8.36 -18.26 -10.54
C SER A 199 -8.06 -18.53 -9.05
N ASN A 200 -6.80 -18.73 -8.69
CA ASN A 200 -6.37 -19.17 -7.35
C ASN A 200 -5.32 -18.22 -6.74
N GLN A 201 -5.25 -16.99 -7.22
CA GLN A 201 -4.30 -15.98 -6.76
C GLN A 201 -5.00 -14.64 -6.57
N ILE A 202 -4.42 -13.81 -5.72
CA ILE A 202 -4.76 -12.40 -5.63
C ILE A 202 -3.86 -11.67 -6.61
N THR A 203 -4.43 -10.81 -7.44
CA THR A 203 -3.71 -9.98 -8.39
C THR A 203 -3.64 -8.56 -7.85
N TYR A 204 -2.44 -8.01 -7.80
CA TYR A 204 -2.17 -6.61 -7.47
C TYR A 204 -1.60 -5.91 -8.69
N VAL A 205 -2.13 -4.73 -9.01
CA VAL A 205 -1.76 -3.96 -10.20
C VAL A 205 -1.31 -2.56 -9.80
N LYS A 206 -0.10 -2.21 -10.23
CA LYS A 206 0.49 -0.88 -10.06
C LYS A 206 0.73 -0.26 -11.43
N VAL A 207 0.24 0.95 -11.66
CA VAL A 207 0.70 1.82 -12.73
C VAL A 207 1.94 2.54 -12.24
N LEU A 208 3.03 2.49 -13.01
CA LEU A 208 4.27 3.21 -12.70
C LEU A 208 4.41 4.40 -13.64
N ILE A 209 4.69 5.56 -13.06
CA ILE A 209 4.93 6.80 -13.82
C ILE A 209 6.29 7.40 -13.47
N SER A 210 6.80 8.27 -14.33
CA SER A 210 8.06 8.98 -14.13
C SER A 210 7.99 10.41 -14.67
N LYS A 211 8.74 11.32 -14.04
CA LYS A 211 8.96 12.68 -14.60
C LYS A 211 9.81 12.66 -15.86
N ILE A 212 10.64 11.63 -16.01
CA ILE A 212 11.51 11.42 -17.16
C ILE A 212 10.83 10.42 -18.09
N LYS A 213 10.74 10.75 -19.37
CA LYS A 213 10.20 9.83 -20.37
C LYS A 213 11.10 8.57 -20.44
N PRO A 214 10.53 7.35 -20.40
CA PRO A 214 11.28 6.12 -20.64
C PRO A 214 12.06 6.15 -21.95
N ASP A 215 13.20 5.46 -21.98
CA ASP A 215 13.98 5.26 -23.18
C ASP A 215 13.34 4.14 -24.02
N GLU A 216 13.06 4.42 -25.30
CA GLU A 216 12.41 3.48 -26.22
C GLU A 216 13.28 2.24 -26.53
N PHE A 217 14.59 2.32 -26.30
CA PHE A 217 15.55 1.23 -26.54
C PHE A 217 16.01 0.54 -25.26
N VAL A 218 15.79 1.15 -24.09
CA VAL A 218 16.20 0.61 -22.78
C VAL A 218 14.98 0.46 -21.89
N LYS A 219 14.50 -0.77 -21.77
CA LYS A 219 13.38 -1.14 -20.90
C LYS A 219 13.85 -1.26 -19.44
N ASP A 220 13.78 -0.16 -18.70
CA ASP A 220 13.98 -0.13 -17.24
C ASP A 220 12.95 0.77 -16.53
N SER A 221 12.78 0.56 -15.22
CA SER A 221 11.84 1.29 -14.38
C SER A 221 12.52 2.33 -13.47
N LYS A 222 13.76 2.71 -13.77
CA LYS A 222 14.57 3.55 -12.88
C LYS A 222 13.97 4.96 -12.75
N GLY A 223 13.77 5.39 -11.51
CA GLY A 223 13.18 6.70 -11.21
C GLY A 223 11.67 6.77 -11.42
N SER A 224 11.03 5.64 -11.73
CA SER A 224 9.57 5.53 -11.70
C SER A 224 9.07 5.26 -10.28
N PHE A 225 7.80 5.58 -10.04
CA PHE A 225 7.11 5.30 -8.79
C PHE A 225 5.67 4.84 -9.07
N PRO A 226 5.10 3.97 -8.23
CA PRO A 226 3.75 3.47 -8.40
C PRO A 226 2.71 4.50 -7.97
N VAL A 227 1.59 4.55 -8.69
CA VAL A 227 0.48 5.51 -8.47
C VAL A 227 -0.90 4.88 -8.46
N SER A 228 -0.97 3.55 -8.59
CA SER A 228 -2.18 2.79 -8.35
C SER A 228 -1.89 1.56 -7.50
N GLY A 229 -2.95 1.04 -6.89
CA GLY A 229 -2.88 -0.12 -6.04
C GLY A 229 -4.10 -1.01 -6.16
N TRP A 230 -4.46 -1.41 -7.38
CA TRP A 230 -5.70 -2.18 -7.60
C TRP A 230 -5.53 -3.65 -7.26
N VAL A 231 -6.50 -4.22 -6.53
CA VAL A 231 -6.49 -5.62 -6.10
C VAL A 231 -7.69 -6.37 -6.67
N PHE A 232 -7.44 -7.53 -7.27
CA PHE A 232 -8.47 -8.38 -7.88
C PHE A 232 -8.27 -9.84 -7.48
N TYR A 233 -9.35 -10.59 -7.29
CA TYR A 233 -9.30 -12.04 -7.16
C TYR A 233 -10.61 -12.69 -7.60
N LYS A 234 -10.55 -13.97 -7.98
CA LYS A 234 -11.74 -14.70 -8.42
C LYS A 234 -12.71 -14.89 -7.26
N GLY A 235 -13.92 -14.33 -7.38
CA GLY A 235 -14.93 -14.32 -6.31
C GLY A 235 -15.25 -12.91 -5.80
N MET A 236 -14.46 -11.90 -6.18
CA MET A 236 -14.82 -10.50 -6.02
C MET A 236 -15.91 -10.13 -7.05
N GLN A 237 -17.03 -9.57 -6.59
CA GLN A 237 -17.97 -8.85 -7.45
C GLN A 237 -17.66 -7.37 -7.33
N MET A 238 -17.45 -6.71 -8.47
CA MET A 238 -17.35 -5.25 -8.55
C MET A 238 -18.39 -4.79 -9.57
N ASP A 239 -19.33 -3.97 -9.12
CA ASP A 239 -20.40 -3.41 -9.93
C ASP A 239 -19.92 -2.20 -10.74
#